data_AF-A0A9D1ESW3-F1
#
_entry.id   AF-A0A9D1ESW3-F1
#
_cell.length_a   1.000
_cell.length_b   1.000
_cell.length_c   1.000
_cell.angle_alpha   90.00
_cell.angle_beta   90.00
_cell.angle_gamma   90.00
#
_symmetry.space_group_name_H-M   'P 1'
#
loop_
_entity.id
_entity.type
_entity.pdbx_description
1 polymer ?
#
loop_
_entity_poly.entity_id
_entity_poly.type
_entity_poly.pdbx_seq_one_letter_code
_entity_poly.pdbx_strand_id
1 'polypeptide(L)'
;MRKEKLLEKKQDAIENMVWYAKMIMTDDDLKKFSLSQLETICRIMQAAEENRESRSPFYSLSACEVIQKESGKIAYFENSGEIREESEEEILVGASRPIYEEYKRKRG
;
A
#
# COMPACT_ATOMS: atom_id res chain seq x y z
N MET A 1 15.67 29.90 3.18
CA MET A 1 14.59 30.16 2.20
C MET A 1 14.58 29.29 0.94
N ARG A 2 15.56 29.32 0.02
CA ARG A 2 15.45 28.49 -1.23
C ARG A 2 15.64 26.99 -0.99
N LYS A 3 16.47 26.61 -0.01
CA LYS A 3 16.74 25.21 0.34
C LYS A 3 15.59 24.55 1.10
N GLU A 4 14.94 25.24 2.03
CA GLU A 4 13.76 24.74 2.76
C GLU A 4 12.57 24.52 1.82
N LYS A 5 12.26 25.49 0.95
CA LYS A 5 11.21 25.32 -0.07
C LYS A 5 11.47 24.17 -1.04
N LEU A 6 12.74 23.84 -1.31
CA LEU A 6 13.07 22.69 -2.14
C LEU A 6 12.89 21.38 -1.37
N LEU A 7 13.21 21.36 -0.07
CA LEU A 7 13.00 20.20 0.78
C LEU A 7 11.49 19.91 0.96
N GLU A 8 10.68 20.94 1.21
CA GLU A 8 9.22 20.83 1.27
C GLU A 8 8.66 20.19 0.00
N LYS A 9 9.04 20.69 -1.19
CA LYS A 9 8.61 20.09 -2.47
C LYS A 9 9.02 18.64 -2.63
N LYS A 10 10.17 18.25 -2.08
CA LYS A 10 10.63 16.86 -2.11
C LYS A 10 9.85 15.99 -1.15
N GLN A 11 9.47 16.51 0.02
CA GLN A 11 8.56 15.86 0.95
C GLN A 11 7.18 15.65 0.31
N ASP A 12 6.65 16.67 -0.38
CA ASP A 12 5.39 16.56 -1.11
C ASP A 12 5.47 15.50 -2.24
N ALA A 13 6.58 15.45 -2.99
CA ALA A 13 6.73 14.49 -4.09
C ALA A 13 6.71 13.03 -3.62
N ILE A 14 7.14 12.76 -2.38
CA ILE A 14 7.22 11.40 -1.83
C ILE A 14 5.94 10.99 -1.10
N GLU A 15 4.95 11.88 -0.97
CA GLU A 15 3.64 11.52 -0.40
C GLU A 15 2.96 10.40 -1.21
N ASN A 16 3.24 10.34 -2.51
CA ASN A 16 2.72 9.31 -3.41
C ASN A 16 3.58 8.04 -3.42
N MET A 17 4.69 7.99 -2.69
CA MET A 17 5.53 6.79 -2.62
C MET A 17 4.82 5.66 -1.87
N VAL A 18 5.18 4.42 -2.16
CA VAL A 18 4.74 3.26 -1.37
C VAL A 18 5.05 3.47 0.11
N TRP A 19 4.05 3.23 0.98
CA TRP A 19 4.07 3.68 2.37
C TRP A 19 5.31 3.20 3.16
N TYR A 20 5.75 1.96 2.93
CA TYR A 20 6.90 1.38 3.63
C TYR A 20 8.22 2.05 3.23
N ALA A 21 8.33 2.53 1.98
CA ALA A 21 9.51 3.25 1.52
C ALA A 21 9.48 4.71 2.00
N LYS A 22 8.29 5.32 2.05
CA LYS A 22 8.08 6.64 2.64
C LYS A 22 8.51 6.66 4.11
N MET A 23 8.14 5.64 4.90
CA MET A 23 8.43 5.56 6.34
C MET A 23 9.93 5.50 6.68
N ILE A 24 10.77 5.02 5.77
CA ILE A 24 12.22 4.90 6.00
C ILE A 24 13.03 6.07 5.45
N MET A 25 12.43 6.89 4.56
CA MET A 25 13.17 7.95 3.87
C MET A 25 13.31 9.18 4.76
N THR A 26 14.56 9.62 4.96
CA THR A 26 14.87 10.77 5.81
C THR A 26 15.08 12.04 5.00
N ASP A 27 14.99 13.20 5.64
CA ASP A 27 15.33 14.50 5.02
C ASP A 27 16.76 14.52 4.45
N ASP A 28 17.70 13.81 5.08
CA ASP A 28 19.08 13.71 4.59
C ASP A 28 19.19 12.85 3.34
N ASP A 29 18.33 11.84 3.19
CA ASP A 29 18.21 11.09 1.94
C ASP A 29 17.57 11.93 0.84
N LEU A 30 16.49 12.67 1.16
CA LEU A 30 15.83 13.57 0.21
C LEU A 30 16.78 14.64 -0.34
N LYS A 31 17.71 15.14 0.47
CA LYS A 31 18.72 16.11 0.03
C LYS A 31 19.65 15.55 -1.05
N LYS A 32 19.86 14.22 -1.11
CA LYS A 32 20.76 13.55 -2.07
C LYS A 32 20.18 13.46 -3.50
N PHE A 33 18.86 13.54 -3.65
CA PHE A 33 18.19 13.42 -4.95
C PHE A 33 17.73 14.77 -5.51
N SER A 34 17.57 14.89 -6.83
CA SER A 34 16.77 15.98 -7.41
C SER A 34 15.28 15.70 -7.23
N LEU A 35 14.44 16.74 -7.39
CA LEU A 35 12.98 16.56 -7.37
C LEU A 35 12.51 15.59 -8.46
N SER A 36 13.01 15.74 -9.69
CA SER A 36 12.65 14.88 -10.82
C SER A 36 13.09 13.42 -10.64
N GLN A 37 14.21 13.18 -9.94
CA GLN A 37 14.65 11.84 -9.57
C GLN A 37 13.67 11.21 -8.58
N LEU A 38 13.22 11.96 -7.56
CA LEU A 38 12.23 11.47 -6.59
C LEU A 38 10.90 11.15 -7.27
N GLU A 39 10.38 12.03 -8.11
CA GLU A 39 9.15 11.77 -8.88
C GLU A 39 9.26 10.50 -9.75
N THR A 40 10.42 10.31 -10.39
CA THR A 40 10.69 9.10 -11.19
C THR A 40 10.74 7.85 -10.32
N ILE A 41 11.39 7.92 -9.16
CA ILE A 41 11.46 6.81 -8.20
C ILE A 41 10.06 6.47 -7.70
N CYS A 42 9.26 7.46 -7.27
CA CYS A 42 7.87 7.25 -6.83
C CYS A 42 7.07 6.49 -7.88
N ARG A 43 7.12 6.93 -9.15
CA ARG A 43 6.42 6.26 -10.26
C ARG A 43 6.90 4.83 -10.48
N ILE A 44 8.22 4.59 -10.44
CA ILE A 44 8.78 3.23 -10.61
C ILE A 44 8.33 2.33 -9.46
N MET A 45 8.35 2.83 -8.22
CA MET A 45 7.95 2.05 -7.05
C MET A 45 6.46 1.71 -7.06
N GLN A 46 5.60 2.66 -7.45
CA GLN A 46 4.17 2.41 -7.65
C GLN A 46 3.95 1.32 -8.70
N ALA A 47 4.56 1.45 -9.88
CA ALA A 47 4.44 0.46 -10.95
C ALA A 47 5.00 -0.92 -10.54
N ALA A 48 6.09 -0.95 -9.76
CA ALA A 48 6.66 -2.18 -9.22
C ALA A 48 5.70 -2.85 -8.23
N GLU A 49 5.06 -2.07 -7.35
CA GLU A 49 4.09 -2.56 -6.39
C GLU A 49 2.81 -3.07 -7.06
N GLU A 50 2.29 -2.35 -8.06
CA GLU A 50 1.17 -2.81 -8.88
C GLU A 50 1.50 -4.11 -9.62
N ASN A 51 2.70 -4.22 -10.19
CA ASN A 51 3.14 -5.45 -10.85
C ASN A 51 3.29 -6.61 -9.85
N ARG A 52 3.89 -6.37 -8.68
CA ARG A 52 3.98 -7.37 -7.59
C ARG A 52 2.58 -7.82 -7.18
N GLU A 53 1.69 -6.88 -6.94
CA GLU A 53 0.32 -7.13 -6.50
C GLU A 53 -0.47 -7.87 -7.59
N SER A 54 -0.32 -7.54 -8.87
CA SER A 54 -0.99 -8.24 -9.98
C SER A 54 -0.66 -9.74 -10.06
N ARG A 55 0.52 -10.13 -9.56
CA ARG A 55 1.01 -11.52 -9.55
C ARG A 55 0.75 -12.23 -8.23
N SER A 56 0.38 -11.50 -7.18
CA SER A 56 0.07 -12.09 -5.89
C SER A 56 -1.29 -12.79 -5.97
N PRO A 57 -1.40 -14.08 -5.62
CA PRO A 57 -2.69 -14.77 -5.56
C PRO A 57 -3.59 -14.22 -4.44
N PHE A 58 -3.01 -13.48 -3.49
CA PHE A 58 -3.70 -12.88 -2.36
C PHE A 58 -3.66 -11.35 -2.44
N TYR A 59 -4.69 -10.68 -1.91
CA TYR A 59 -4.70 -9.25 -1.61
C TYR A 59 -4.89 -9.07 -0.11
N SER A 60 -4.00 -8.31 0.54
CA SER A 60 -4.10 -8.07 1.98
C SER A 60 -5.21 -7.07 2.29
N LEU A 61 -6.11 -7.44 3.20
CA LEU A 61 -7.20 -6.59 3.69
C LEU A 61 -6.85 -5.97 5.05
N SER A 62 -6.10 -6.69 5.89
CA SER A 62 -5.53 -6.19 7.13
C SER A 62 -4.27 -6.98 7.51
N ALA A 63 -3.78 -6.80 8.74
CA ALA A 63 -2.70 -7.61 9.30
C ALA A 63 -3.10 -9.09 9.47
N CYS A 64 -4.39 -9.37 9.66
CA CYS A 64 -4.91 -10.71 9.91
C CYS A 64 -5.78 -11.23 8.76
N GLU A 65 -6.08 -10.44 7.74
CA GLU A 65 -7.03 -10.83 6.69
C GLU A 65 -6.45 -10.70 5.29
N VAL A 66 -6.74 -11.71 4.46
CA VAL A 66 -6.39 -11.73 3.04
C VAL A 66 -7.55 -12.29 2.21
N ILE A 67 -7.73 -11.76 1.00
CA ILE A 67 -8.63 -12.34 -0.01
C ILE A 67 -7.83 -13.10 -1.07
N GLN A 68 -8.22 -14.34 -1.35
CA GLN A 68 -7.68 -15.11 -2.47
C GLN A 68 -8.38 -14.65 -3.76
N LYS A 69 -7.61 -14.10 -4.69
CA LYS A 69 -8.12 -13.33 -5.83
C LYS A 69 -8.98 -14.13 -6.82
N GLU A 70 -8.74 -15.43 -6.94
CA GLU A 70 -9.42 -16.26 -7.95
C GLU A 70 -10.80 -16.74 -7.46
N SER A 71 -10.87 -17.14 -6.19
CA SER A 71 -12.07 -17.68 -5.54
C SER A 71 -12.90 -16.61 -4.84
N GLY A 72 -12.30 -15.46 -4.50
CA GLY A 72 -12.92 -14.43 -3.67
C GLY A 72 -13.04 -14.79 -2.19
N LYS A 73 -12.54 -15.96 -1.77
CA LYS A 73 -12.55 -16.40 -0.36
C LYS A 73 -11.65 -15.53 0.50
N ILE A 74 -12.12 -15.23 1.70
CA ILE A 74 -11.43 -14.36 2.65
C ILE A 74 -10.97 -15.22 3.82
N ALA A 75 -9.67 -15.19 4.12
CA ALA A 75 -9.10 -15.90 5.25
C ALA A 75 -8.72 -14.89 6.35
N TYR A 76 -9.17 -15.18 7.58
CA TYR A 76 -8.77 -14.47 8.79
C TYR A 76 -7.84 -15.36 9.62
N PHE A 77 -6.69 -14.83 9.99
CA PHE A 77 -5.68 -15.45 10.82
C PHE A 77 -5.83 -14.96 12.24
N GLU A 78 -6.28 -15.84 13.13
CA GLU A 78 -6.40 -15.54 14.54
C GLU A 78 -5.04 -15.51 15.23
N ASN A 79 -4.93 -14.78 16.34
CA ASN A 79 -3.71 -14.78 17.18
C ASN A 79 -3.42 -16.16 17.80
N SER A 80 -4.42 -17.05 17.84
CA SER A 80 -4.27 -18.45 18.24
C SER A 80 -3.53 -19.31 17.21
N GLY A 81 -3.38 -18.81 15.97
CA GLY A 81 -2.86 -19.55 14.83
C GLY A 81 -3.93 -20.29 14.03
N GLU A 82 -5.20 -20.21 14.44
CA GLU A 82 -6.32 -20.74 13.66
C GLU A 82 -6.62 -19.86 12.44
N ILE A 83 -7.07 -20.50 11.36
CA ILE A 83 -7.47 -19.82 10.13
C ILE A 83 -8.95 -20.08 9.90
N ARG A 84 -9.75 -19.02 9.83
CA ARG A 84 -11.17 -19.08 9.51
C ARG A 84 -11.48 -18.41 8.18
N GLU A 85 -12.52 -18.86 7.52
CA GLU A 85 -13.07 -18.17 6.35
C GLU A 85 -14.05 -17.09 6.83
N GLU A 86 -13.86 -15.85 6.38
CA GLU A 86 -14.77 -14.74 6.66
C GLU A 86 -15.72 -14.47 5.50
N SER A 87 -16.93 -14.04 5.84
CA SER A 87 -17.92 -13.55 4.89
C SER A 87 -17.65 -12.11 4.46
N GLU A 88 -18.21 -11.71 3.32
CA GLU A 88 -18.15 -10.33 2.85
C GLU A 88 -18.85 -9.38 3.84
N GLU A 89 -19.94 -9.83 4.47
CA GLU A 89 -20.67 -9.07 5.48
C GLU A 89 -19.81 -8.75 6.72
N GLU A 90 -19.02 -9.70 7.20
CA GLU A 90 -18.09 -9.51 8.33
C GLU A 90 -17.02 -8.47 8.02
N ILE A 91 -16.45 -8.52 6.81
CA ILE A 91 -15.44 -7.56 6.36
C ILE A 91 -16.01 -6.15 6.25
N LEU A 92 -17.24 -6.01 5.75
CA LEU A 92 -17.90 -4.72 5.57
C LEU A 92 -18.27 -4.03 6.89
N VAL A 93 -18.37 -4.77 8.00
CA VAL A 93 -18.56 -4.20 9.34
C VAL A 93 -17.24 -4.06 10.11
N GLY A 94 -16.16 -4.65 9.61
CA GLY A 94 -14.83 -4.67 10.23
C GLY A 94 -13.92 -3.49 9.86
N ALA A 95 -12.72 -3.49 10.44
CA ALA A 95 -11.70 -2.48 10.19
C ALA A 95 -11.14 -2.52 8.76
N SER A 96 -11.30 -3.65 8.08
CA SER A 96 -10.76 -3.91 6.74
C SER A 96 -11.67 -3.41 5.62
N ARG A 97 -12.87 -2.94 5.95
CA ARG A 97 -13.84 -2.39 5.01
C ARG A 97 -13.22 -1.41 4.00
N PRO A 98 -12.43 -0.38 4.38
CA PRO A 98 -11.94 0.59 3.40
C PRO A 98 -11.02 -0.03 2.34
N ILE A 99 -10.19 -0.98 2.76
CA ILE A 99 -9.25 -1.69 1.88
C ILE A 99 -10.00 -2.67 0.98
N TYR A 100 -11.03 -3.33 1.50
CA TYR A 100 -11.90 -4.20 0.73
C TYR A 100 -12.69 -3.45 -0.35
N GLU A 101 -13.27 -2.30 -0.02
CA GLU A 101 -13.98 -1.45 -0.99
C GLU A 101 -13.04 -0.95 -2.09
N GLU A 102 -11.79 -0.58 -1.75
CA GLU A 102 -10.77 -0.23 -2.73
C GLU A 102 -10.41 -1.41 -3.65
N TYR A 103 -10.23 -2.60 -3.08
CA TYR A 103 -9.98 -3.81 -3.85
C TYR A 103 -11.10 -4.10 -4.86
N LYS A 104 -12.37 -4.01 -4.44
CA LYS A 104 -13.53 -4.22 -5.34
C LYS A 104 -13.54 -3.18 -6.46
N ARG A 105 -13.25 -1.91 -6.16
CA ARG A 105 -13.16 -0.83 -7.15
C ARG A 105 -12.05 -1.02 -8.19
N LYS A 106 -10.95 -1.66 -7.81
CA LYS A 106 -9.83 -1.97 -8.71
C LYS A 106 -10.10 -3.15 -9.65
N ARG A 107 -11.11 -3.99 -9.36
CA ARG A 107 -11.42 -5.20 -10.13
C ARG A 107 -12.75 -5.18 -10.88
N GLY A 108 -13.66 -4.27 -10.53
CA GLY A 108 -14.87 -3.96 -11.32
C GLY A 108 -14.56 -2.99 -12.45
#